data_AF-A0A935WV84-F1
#
_entry.id   AF-A0A935WV84-F1
#
_cell.length_a   1.000
_cell.length_b   1.000
_cell.length_c   1.000
_cell.angle_alpha   90.00
_cell.angle_beta   90.00
_cell.angle_gamma   90.00
#
_symmetry.space_group_name_H-M   'P 1'
#
loop_
_entity.id
_entity.type
_entity.pdbx_description
1 polymer ?
#
loop_
_entity_poly.entity_id
_entity_poly.type
_entity_poly.pdbx_seq_one_letter_code
_entity_poly.pdbx_strand_id
1 'polypeptide(L)'
;MKLSPIFVGGAGRSGTTLLRVILDAHPSIACGPELKITPALCQLWLNLQTAFLPALEAYGAGAEDVNDAVAGMLGRFLGPYLSRSQKSRIAEKSPNNVFFFEHLHLIFPESPLVHVIRDGRDVVCSLLTMNWVDPTTGAPIDYTRDVQKAAEYWVKAVRAGRTAEKNVEGRCFELRYERLVADPEPTLRALFTFLDEPWDARVLRYHEDKHRNLAGESSATQVSKPIYAAASGRWSRDLTAAQKAIVKDVAGPLLIELGYATDLDW
;
A
#
# COMPACT_ATOMS: atom_id res chain seq x y z
N MET A 1 22.47 -5.86 -11.81
CA MET A 1 21.40 -4.88 -12.05
C MET A 1 20.66 -4.66 -10.75
N LYS A 2 20.42 -3.40 -10.38
CA LYS A 2 19.54 -3.01 -9.26
C LYS A 2 18.13 -3.47 -9.64
N LEU A 3 17.41 -4.14 -8.72
CA LEU A 3 16.02 -4.50 -8.96
C LEU A 3 15.20 -3.21 -9.16
N SER A 4 14.10 -3.28 -9.92
CA SER A 4 13.07 -2.24 -9.94
C SER A 4 11.74 -2.83 -9.43
N PRO A 5 11.57 -2.97 -8.11
CA PRO A 5 10.34 -3.50 -7.54
C PRO A 5 9.14 -2.57 -7.78
N ILE A 6 7.95 -3.13 -7.90
CA ILE A 6 6.71 -2.34 -7.80
C ILE A 6 6.39 -2.19 -6.31
N PHE A 7 6.27 -0.96 -5.81
CA PHE A 7 5.88 -0.73 -4.42
C PHE A 7 4.42 -0.36 -4.31
N VAL A 8 3.66 -1.18 -3.58
CA VAL A 8 2.24 -0.93 -3.31
C VAL A 8 2.08 -0.45 -1.87
N GLY A 9 1.35 0.63 -1.68
CA GLY A 9 1.06 1.23 -0.38
C GLY A 9 -0.35 1.85 -0.30
N GLY A 10 -0.77 2.18 0.90
CA GLY A 10 -2.04 2.85 1.19
C GLY A 10 -2.43 2.64 2.65
N ALA A 11 -3.58 3.18 3.08
CA ALA A 11 -4.09 2.84 4.40
C ALA A 11 -4.40 1.33 4.45
N GLY A 12 -4.07 0.66 5.55
CA GLY A 12 -4.53 -0.69 5.82
C GLY A 12 -6.04 -0.79 5.62
N ARG A 13 -6.53 -1.91 5.06
CA ARG A 13 -7.94 -2.14 4.68
C ARG A 13 -8.46 -1.36 3.45
N SER A 14 -7.59 -0.71 2.69
CA SER A 14 -7.95 -0.05 1.40
C SER A 14 -7.99 -0.97 0.18
N GLY A 15 -7.75 -2.28 0.35
CA GLY A 15 -7.71 -3.22 -0.79
C GLY A 15 -6.30 -3.50 -1.34
N THR A 16 -5.24 -3.12 -0.61
CA THR A 16 -3.85 -3.40 -1.01
C THR A 16 -3.55 -4.90 -1.15
N THR A 17 -4.15 -5.78 -0.33
CA THR A 17 -4.03 -7.24 -0.51
C THR A 17 -4.74 -7.73 -1.78
N LEU A 18 -5.89 -7.14 -2.15
CA LEU A 18 -6.57 -7.47 -3.41
C LEU A 18 -5.67 -7.14 -4.59
N LEU A 19 -5.09 -5.93 -4.60
CA LEU A 19 -4.16 -5.53 -5.64
C LEU A 19 -2.93 -6.44 -5.69
N ARG A 20 -2.39 -6.84 -4.54
CA ARG A 20 -1.29 -7.80 -4.51
C ARG A 20 -1.64 -9.11 -5.23
N VAL A 21 -2.78 -9.73 -4.94
CA VAL A 21 -3.09 -11.04 -5.53
C VAL A 21 -3.37 -10.92 -7.03
N ILE A 22 -3.93 -9.78 -7.45
CA ILE A 22 -4.07 -9.42 -8.87
C ILE A 22 -2.71 -9.32 -9.54
N LEU A 23 -1.74 -8.61 -8.94
CA LEU A 23 -0.37 -8.52 -9.46
C LEU A 23 0.30 -9.90 -9.48
N ASP A 24 0.13 -10.70 -8.43
CA ASP A 24 0.71 -12.04 -8.33
C ASP A 24 0.07 -13.05 -9.30
N ALA A 25 -1.11 -12.79 -9.85
CA ALA A 25 -1.69 -13.59 -10.93
C ALA A 25 -1.08 -13.29 -12.30
N HIS A 26 -0.42 -12.13 -12.46
CA HIS A 26 0.24 -11.76 -13.71
C HIS A 26 1.45 -12.67 -14.00
N PRO A 27 1.67 -13.16 -15.24
CA PRO A 27 2.76 -14.08 -15.55
C PRO A 27 4.16 -13.52 -15.28
N SER A 28 4.37 -12.21 -15.38
CA SER A 28 5.68 -11.57 -15.18
C SER A 28 5.92 -11.03 -13.76
N ILE A 29 4.89 -10.90 -12.92
CA ILE A 29 5.00 -10.20 -11.62
C ILE A 29 4.79 -11.17 -10.46
N ALA A 30 5.78 -11.24 -9.58
CA ALA A 30 5.69 -11.96 -8.32
C ALA A 30 5.33 -10.98 -7.19
N CYS A 31 4.24 -11.20 -6.46
CA CYS A 31 3.88 -10.38 -5.30
C CYS A 31 3.62 -11.25 -4.06
N GLY A 32 4.64 -11.32 -3.20
CA GLY A 32 4.64 -12.15 -2.02
C GLY A 32 3.85 -11.61 -0.81
N PRO A 33 3.81 -12.37 0.31
CA PRO A 33 3.34 -11.90 1.61
C PRO A 33 3.83 -10.48 1.95
N GLU A 34 3.09 -9.76 2.80
CA GLU A 34 3.59 -8.50 3.34
C GLU A 34 4.98 -8.70 3.93
N LEU A 35 5.97 -7.99 3.39
CA LEU A 35 7.34 -8.13 3.86
C LEU A 35 7.52 -7.43 5.20
N LYS A 36 6.80 -6.32 5.42
CA LYS A 36 6.80 -5.48 6.63
C LYS A 36 8.14 -4.82 7.00
N ILE A 37 9.26 -5.26 6.43
CA ILE A 37 10.58 -4.68 6.69
C ILE A 37 10.89 -3.46 5.82
N THR A 38 10.21 -3.30 4.66
CA THR A 38 10.45 -2.16 3.75
C THR A 38 10.31 -0.83 4.48
N PRO A 39 9.23 -0.56 5.25
CA PRO A 39 9.12 0.64 6.07
C PRO A 39 10.26 0.81 7.09
N ALA A 40 10.70 -0.27 7.72
CA ALA A 40 11.80 -0.23 8.69
C ALA A 40 13.14 0.12 8.03
N LEU A 41 13.41 -0.41 6.83
CA LEU A 41 14.58 -0.06 6.04
C LEU A 41 14.53 1.39 5.53
N CYS A 42 13.35 1.89 5.15
CA CYS A 42 13.18 3.30 4.81
C CYS A 42 13.37 4.22 6.03
N GLN A 43 13.01 3.77 7.24
CA GLN A 43 13.29 4.52 8.46
C GLN A 43 14.79 4.52 8.79
N LEU A 44 15.49 3.39 8.61
CA LEU A 44 16.93 3.33 8.71
C LEU A 44 17.59 4.27 7.69
N TRP A 45 17.15 4.23 6.43
CA TRP A 45 17.61 5.13 5.38
C TRP A 45 17.45 6.60 5.79
N LEU A 46 16.29 6.99 6.33
CA LEU A 46 16.04 8.36 6.77
C LEU A 46 17.05 8.77 7.86
N ASN A 47 17.26 7.92 8.86
CA ASN A 47 18.24 8.17 9.92
C ASN A 47 19.66 8.32 9.36
N LEU A 48 20.06 7.46 8.41
CA LEU A 48 21.36 7.53 7.76
C LEU A 48 21.53 8.84 6.98
N GLN A 49 20.52 9.25 6.22
CA GLN A 49 20.57 10.49 5.42
C GLN A 49 20.53 11.77 6.29
N THR A 50 19.86 11.74 7.44
CA THR A 50 19.61 12.98 8.21
C THR A 50 20.49 13.15 9.43
N ALA A 51 20.73 12.07 10.18
CA ALA A 51 21.46 12.14 11.45
C ALA A 51 22.92 11.69 11.32
N PHE A 52 23.20 10.75 10.40
CA PHE A 52 24.50 10.08 10.33
C PHE A 52 25.30 10.39 9.06
N LEU A 53 24.73 11.13 8.09
CA LEU A 53 25.40 11.42 6.82
C LEU A 53 26.77 12.09 6.99
N PRO A 54 26.96 13.11 7.87
CA PRO A 54 28.28 13.71 8.06
C PRO A 54 29.34 12.72 8.55
N ALA A 55 28.94 11.73 9.36
CA ALA A 55 29.85 10.69 9.81
C ALA A 55 30.23 9.75 8.67
N LEU A 56 29.26 9.36 7.82
CA LEU A 56 29.51 8.53 6.64
C LEU A 56 30.40 9.26 5.61
N GLU A 57 30.17 10.55 5.40
CA GLU A 57 30.97 11.39 4.50
C GLU A 57 32.43 11.49 4.95
N ALA A 58 32.68 11.50 6.27
CA ALA A 58 34.05 11.44 6.82
C ALA A 58 34.77 10.13 6.49
N TYR A 59 34.04 9.05 6.19
CA TYR A 59 34.57 7.78 5.67
C TYR A 59 34.49 7.67 4.14
N GLY A 60 34.06 8.73 3.44
CA GLY A 60 33.96 8.78 1.99
C GLY A 60 32.69 8.19 1.39
N ALA A 61 31.65 7.95 2.19
CA ALA A 61 30.35 7.47 1.71
C ALA A 61 29.31 8.60 1.73
N GLY A 62 28.71 8.89 0.57
CA GLY A 62 27.70 9.94 0.40
C GLY A 62 26.26 9.42 0.41
N ALA A 63 25.32 10.33 0.13
CA ALA A 63 23.88 10.02 0.11
C ALA A 63 23.52 8.91 -0.90
N GLU A 64 24.20 8.86 -2.05
CA GLU A 64 23.96 7.80 -3.05
C GLU A 64 24.48 6.44 -2.59
N ASP A 65 25.58 6.37 -1.84
CA ASP A 65 26.06 5.12 -1.25
C ASP A 65 25.05 4.58 -0.22
N VAL A 66 24.38 5.47 0.52
CA VAL A 66 23.27 5.10 1.43
C VAL A 66 22.08 4.55 0.64
N ASN A 67 21.71 5.21 -0.47
CA ASN A 67 20.65 4.72 -1.37
C ASN A 67 20.98 3.30 -1.87
N ASP A 68 22.20 3.08 -2.35
CA ASP A 68 22.64 1.80 -2.89
C ASP A 68 22.76 0.71 -1.82
N ALA A 69 23.25 1.05 -0.62
CA ALA A 69 23.34 0.11 0.50
C ALA A 69 21.94 -0.39 0.94
N VAL A 70 20.98 0.53 1.10
CA VAL A 70 19.61 0.17 1.50
C VAL A 70 18.90 -0.59 0.38
N ALA A 71 19.06 -0.16 -0.87
CA ALA A 71 18.51 -0.87 -2.03
C ALA A 71 19.08 -2.30 -2.16
N GLY A 72 20.38 -2.45 -1.96
CA GLY A 72 21.06 -3.75 -1.94
C GLY A 72 20.54 -4.66 -0.84
N MET A 73 20.30 -4.12 0.35
CA MET A 73 19.71 -4.85 1.46
C MET A 73 18.29 -5.34 1.16
N LEU A 74 17.41 -4.45 0.67
CA LEU A 74 16.06 -4.84 0.29
C LEU A 74 16.08 -5.86 -0.86
N GLY A 75 16.96 -5.68 -1.84
CA GLY A 75 17.15 -6.60 -2.94
C GLY A 75 17.58 -8.01 -2.52
N ARG A 76 18.38 -8.13 -1.45
CA ARG A 76 18.75 -9.44 -0.87
C ARG A 76 17.56 -10.16 -0.22
N PHE A 77 16.56 -9.43 0.28
CA PHE A 77 15.34 -10.03 0.83
C PHE A 77 14.32 -10.39 -0.26
N LEU A 78 14.20 -9.55 -1.29
CA LEU A 78 13.28 -9.75 -2.41
C LEU A 78 13.76 -10.79 -3.43
N GLY A 79 15.05 -10.82 -3.72
CA GLY A 79 15.67 -11.67 -4.75
C GLY A 79 15.34 -13.17 -4.61
N PRO A 80 15.49 -13.79 -3.41
CA PRO A 80 15.16 -15.21 -3.23
C PRO A 80 13.71 -15.55 -3.55
N TYR A 81 12.77 -14.63 -3.30
CA TYR A 81 11.36 -14.82 -3.64
C TYR A 81 11.14 -14.72 -5.15
N LEU A 82 11.72 -13.70 -5.79
CA LEU A 82 11.67 -13.52 -7.25
C LEU A 82 12.21 -14.76 -7.97
N SER A 83 13.41 -15.23 -7.61
CA SER A 83 14.00 -16.42 -8.24
C SER A 83 13.14 -17.68 -8.11
N ARG A 84 12.51 -17.90 -6.95
CA ARG A 84 11.62 -19.06 -6.73
C ARG A 84 10.28 -18.95 -7.47
N SER A 85 9.84 -17.74 -7.78
CA SER A 85 8.59 -17.51 -8.52
C SER A 85 8.73 -17.83 -10.01
N GLN A 86 9.96 -17.83 -10.55
CA GLN A 86 10.27 -17.94 -11.98
C GLN A 86 9.67 -16.81 -12.84
N LYS A 87 9.32 -15.69 -12.21
CA LYS A 87 8.83 -14.47 -12.88
C LYS A 87 9.96 -13.45 -13.04
N SER A 88 9.76 -12.45 -13.89
CA SER A 88 10.79 -11.47 -14.26
C SER A 88 10.81 -10.23 -13.37
N ARG A 89 9.69 -9.90 -12.70
CA ARG A 89 9.55 -8.69 -11.88
C ARG A 89 8.95 -9.02 -10.52
N ILE A 90 9.31 -8.22 -9.52
CA ILE A 90 8.80 -8.34 -8.15
C ILE A 90 7.98 -7.12 -7.77
N ALA A 91 6.91 -7.35 -7.03
CA ALA A 91 6.14 -6.32 -6.34
C ALA A 91 6.22 -6.57 -4.84
N GLU A 92 6.45 -5.52 -4.06
CA GLU A 92 6.38 -5.54 -2.60
C GLU A 92 5.20 -4.71 -2.14
N LYS A 93 4.30 -5.36 -1.40
CA LYS A 93 3.10 -4.74 -0.85
C LYS A 93 3.17 -4.77 0.66
N SER A 94 3.36 -3.59 1.24
CA SER A 94 3.12 -3.33 2.65
C SER A 94 2.32 -2.02 2.73
N PRO A 95 1.14 -1.97 3.38
CA PRO A 95 0.32 -0.75 3.38
C PRO A 95 1.10 0.51 3.77
N ASN A 96 1.93 0.39 4.81
CA ASN A 96 2.76 1.48 5.34
C ASN A 96 3.86 1.96 4.39
N ASN A 97 4.11 1.32 3.24
CA ASN A 97 5.01 1.85 2.22
C ASN A 97 4.61 3.26 1.77
N VAL A 98 3.32 3.59 1.82
CA VAL A 98 2.80 4.93 1.45
C VAL A 98 3.45 6.07 2.22
N PHE A 99 3.87 5.84 3.46
CA PHE A 99 4.57 6.84 4.27
C PHE A 99 6.01 7.09 3.83
N PHE A 100 6.53 6.25 2.95
CA PHE A 100 7.93 6.23 2.52
C PHE A 100 8.07 6.27 1.00
N PHE A 101 7.02 6.61 0.25
CA PHE A 101 7.06 6.66 -1.21
C PHE A 101 8.14 7.60 -1.75
N GLU A 102 8.33 8.78 -1.15
CA GLU A 102 9.40 9.69 -1.54
C GLU A 102 10.79 9.10 -1.26
N HIS A 103 10.97 8.41 -0.13
CA HIS A 103 12.22 7.73 0.17
C HIS A 103 12.46 6.55 -0.79
N LEU A 104 11.42 5.77 -1.07
CA LEU A 104 11.49 4.65 -2.01
C LEU A 104 11.82 5.13 -3.42
N HIS A 105 11.36 6.30 -3.83
CA HIS A 105 11.77 6.92 -5.09
C HIS A 105 13.26 7.28 -5.09
N LEU A 106 13.80 7.84 -4.02
CA LEU A 106 15.24 8.14 -3.92
C LEU A 106 16.09 6.86 -3.91
N ILE A 107 15.63 5.81 -3.22
CA ILE A 107 16.34 4.52 -3.15
C ILE A 107 16.23 3.75 -4.47
N PHE A 108 15.07 3.81 -5.12
CA PHE A 108 14.74 3.13 -6.38
C PHE A 108 14.05 4.09 -7.38
N PRO A 109 14.82 4.95 -8.08
CA PRO A 109 14.25 5.99 -8.95
C PRO A 109 13.35 5.46 -10.08
N GLU A 110 13.65 4.25 -10.55
CA GLU A 110 12.93 3.59 -11.63
C GLU A 110 11.73 2.75 -11.19
N SER A 111 11.49 2.63 -9.89
CA SER A 111 10.43 1.78 -9.35
C SER A 111 9.07 2.48 -9.37
N PRO A 112 8.03 1.84 -9.92
CA PRO A 112 6.69 2.38 -9.86
C PRO A 112 6.13 2.25 -8.45
N LEU A 113 5.42 3.29 -8.02
CA LEU A 113 4.71 3.40 -6.77
C LEU A 113 3.21 3.33 -7.07
N VAL A 114 2.46 2.51 -6.33
CA VAL A 114 1.01 2.40 -6.49
C VAL A 114 0.34 2.74 -5.18
N HIS A 115 -0.36 3.88 -5.15
CA HIS A 115 -1.12 4.35 -4.02
C HIS A 115 -2.56 3.86 -4.09
N VAL A 116 -2.93 2.93 -3.20
CA VAL A 116 -4.31 2.44 -3.12
C VAL A 116 -5.10 3.31 -2.16
N ILE A 117 -6.14 3.98 -2.67
CA ILE A 117 -7.07 4.80 -1.90
C ILE A 117 -8.45 4.14 -1.92
N ARG A 118 -9.10 4.12 -0.76
CA ARG A 118 -10.48 3.70 -0.55
C ARG A 118 -11.20 4.76 0.28
N ASP A 119 -12.53 4.81 0.20
CA ASP A 119 -13.37 5.60 1.09
C ASP A 119 -12.97 5.40 2.57
N GLY A 120 -12.57 6.49 3.21
CA GLY A 120 -12.08 6.49 4.60
C GLY A 120 -13.10 5.98 5.60
N ARG A 121 -14.40 6.14 5.33
CA ARG A 121 -15.46 5.64 6.21
C ARG A 121 -15.49 4.12 6.22
N ASP A 122 -15.33 3.49 5.05
CA ASP A 122 -15.23 2.03 4.93
C ASP A 122 -13.91 1.49 5.48
N VAL A 123 -12.82 2.24 5.34
CA VAL A 123 -11.53 1.88 5.93
C VAL A 123 -11.62 1.88 7.45
N VAL A 124 -12.15 2.95 8.05
CA VAL A 124 -12.36 3.07 9.51
C VAL A 124 -13.25 1.94 10.01
N CYS A 125 -14.40 1.73 9.37
CA CYS A 125 -15.30 0.62 9.68
C CYS A 125 -14.56 -0.73 9.65
N SER A 126 -13.74 -0.98 8.63
CA SER A 126 -12.99 -2.23 8.54
C SER A 126 -11.89 -2.34 9.61
N LEU A 127 -11.20 -1.26 9.95
CA LEU A 127 -10.11 -1.26 10.94
C LEU A 127 -10.62 -1.61 12.34
N LEU A 128 -11.79 -1.09 12.73
CA LEU A 128 -12.39 -1.34 14.03
C LEU A 128 -12.81 -2.81 14.26
N THR A 129 -12.89 -3.62 13.19
CA THR A 129 -13.14 -5.06 13.29
C THR A 129 -11.87 -5.90 13.44
N MET A 130 -10.68 -5.28 13.38
CA MET A 130 -9.39 -5.97 13.42
C MET A 130 -8.88 -6.10 14.86
N ASN A 131 -8.10 -7.16 15.10
CA ASN A 131 -7.42 -7.41 16.38
C ASN A 131 -5.90 -7.39 16.19
N TRP A 132 -5.38 -6.33 15.58
CA TRP A 132 -3.95 -6.23 15.28
C TRP A 132 -3.16 -5.83 16.52
N VAL A 133 -1.94 -6.35 16.59
CA VAL A 133 -0.95 -6.04 17.63
C VAL A 133 0.35 -5.62 16.99
N ASP A 134 1.08 -4.75 17.67
CA ASP A 134 2.44 -4.42 17.31
C ASP A 134 3.34 -5.65 17.52
N PRO A 135 4.11 -6.07 16.51
CA PRO A 135 4.92 -7.30 16.59
C PRO A 135 6.12 -7.18 17.54
N THR A 136 6.53 -5.97 17.91
CA THR A 136 7.66 -5.70 18.80
C THR A 136 7.24 -5.59 20.27
N THR A 137 6.08 -4.99 20.54
CA THR A 137 5.60 -4.78 21.93
C THR A 137 4.48 -5.75 22.33
N GLY A 138 3.81 -6.37 21.36
CA GLY A 138 2.59 -7.18 21.59
C GLY A 138 1.36 -6.35 21.95
N ALA A 139 1.47 -5.02 22.03
CA ALA A 139 0.38 -4.13 22.38
C ALA A 139 -0.65 -4.03 21.23
N PRO A 140 -1.95 -3.88 21.53
CA PRO A 140 -2.95 -3.59 20.51
C PRO A 140 -2.60 -2.33 19.72
N ILE A 141 -2.90 -2.32 18.43
CA ILE A 141 -2.74 -1.14 17.60
C ILE A 141 -3.94 -0.20 17.78
N ASP A 142 -3.70 1.02 18.26
CA ASP A 142 -4.75 1.97 18.68
C ASP A 142 -5.78 2.27 17.58
N TYR A 143 -5.34 2.42 16.33
CA TYR A 143 -6.23 2.70 15.19
C TYR A 143 -7.12 1.51 14.78
N THR A 144 -7.05 0.37 15.49
CA THR A 144 -7.99 -0.75 15.40
C THR A 144 -8.99 -0.82 16.55
N ARG A 145 -8.85 0.09 17.53
CA ARG A 145 -9.66 0.14 18.77
C ARG A 145 -10.43 1.44 18.90
N ASP A 146 -9.88 2.52 18.37
CA ASP A 146 -10.43 3.86 18.50
C ASP A 146 -10.77 4.45 17.12
N VAL A 147 -12.00 4.96 16.99
CA VAL A 147 -12.54 5.51 15.74
C VAL A 147 -11.84 6.79 15.31
N GLN A 148 -11.46 7.66 16.26
CA GLN A 148 -10.71 8.87 15.97
C GLN A 148 -9.31 8.49 15.48
N LYS A 149 -8.63 7.56 16.15
CA LYS A 149 -7.31 7.07 15.71
C LYS A 149 -7.35 6.38 14.36
N ALA A 150 -8.42 5.63 14.06
CA ALA A 150 -8.64 5.04 12.75
C ALA A 150 -8.79 6.11 11.65
N ALA A 151 -9.57 7.16 11.91
CA ALA A 151 -9.75 8.26 10.98
C ALA A 151 -8.46 9.07 10.78
N GLU A 152 -7.75 9.40 11.87
CA GLU A 152 -6.45 10.08 11.84
C GLU A 152 -5.43 9.27 11.03
N TYR A 153 -5.37 7.95 11.23
CA TYR A 153 -4.49 7.05 10.47
C TYR A 153 -4.81 7.07 8.97
N TRP A 154 -6.09 6.98 8.59
CA TRP A 154 -6.49 7.04 7.18
C TRP A 154 -6.12 8.38 6.55
N VAL A 155 -6.42 9.50 7.22
CA VAL A 155 -6.05 10.84 6.74
C VAL A 155 -4.54 10.95 6.55
N LYS A 156 -3.75 10.51 7.54
CA LYS A 156 -2.28 10.54 7.48
C LYS A 156 -1.75 9.72 6.30
N ALA A 157 -2.25 8.50 6.11
CA ALA A 157 -1.81 7.61 5.03
C ALA A 157 -2.13 8.19 3.65
N VAL A 158 -3.36 8.66 3.45
CA VAL A 158 -3.77 9.21 2.16
C VAL A 158 -3.05 10.53 1.86
N ARG A 159 -2.87 11.42 2.86
CA ARG A 159 -2.09 12.64 2.68
C ARG A 159 -0.64 12.34 2.30
N ALA A 160 0.01 11.36 2.93
CA ALA A 160 1.37 10.97 2.57
C ALA A 160 1.47 10.50 1.11
N GLY A 161 0.55 9.64 0.67
CA GLY A 161 0.51 9.18 -0.72
C GLY A 161 0.22 10.31 -1.72
N ARG A 162 -0.73 11.20 -1.40
CA ARG A 162 -1.05 12.38 -2.24
C ARG A 162 0.11 13.37 -2.33
N THR A 163 0.91 13.52 -1.28
CA THR A 163 2.15 14.30 -1.33
C THR A 163 3.16 13.65 -2.27
N ALA A 164 3.39 12.34 -2.13
CA ALA A 164 4.30 11.61 -3.01
C ALA A 164 3.85 11.63 -4.48
N GLU A 165 2.55 11.55 -4.77
CA GLU A 165 2.03 11.69 -6.14
C GLU A 165 2.38 13.02 -6.79
N LYS A 166 2.46 14.10 -6.00
CA LYS A 166 2.85 15.44 -6.49
C LYS A 166 4.36 15.55 -6.64
N ASN A 167 5.13 15.00 -5.70
CA ASN A 167 6.57 15.19 -5.64
C ASN A 167 7.36 14.18 -6.49
N VAL A 168 6.73 13.06 -6.84
CA VAL A 168 7.33 11.97 -7.61
C VAL A 168 6.62 11.80 -8.95
N GLU A 169 6.68 12.86 -9.76
CA GLU A 169 5.92 12.95 -11.02
C GLU A 169 6.24 11.78 -11.96
N GLY A 170 5.18 11.17 -12.51
CA GLY A 170 5.29 10.05 -13.45
C GLY A 170 5.66 8.70 -12.84
N ARG A 171 5.93 8.60 -11.53
CA ARG A 171 6.24 7.31 -10.87
C ARG A 171 5.24 6.87 -9.82
N CYS A 172 4.19 7.64 -9.56
CA CYS A 172 3.11 7.25 -8.65
C CYS A 172 1.77 7.12 -9.37
N PHE A 173 1.08 5.99 -9.19
CA PHE A 173 -0.25 5.74 -9.73
C PHE A 173 -1.27 5.64 -8.61
N GLU A 174 -2.27 6.52 -8.65
CA GLU A 174 -3.41 6.48 -7.74
C GLU A 174 -4.42 5.42 -8.21
N LEU A 175 -4.64 4.39 -7.39
CA LEU A 175 -5.64 3.36 -7.64
C LEU A 175 -6.80 3.51 -6.64
N ARG A 176 -7.99 3.83 -7.16
CA ARG A 176 -9.23 3.89 -6.39
C ARG A 176 -9.85 2.50 -6.26
N TYR A 177 -10.02 2.03 -5.02
CA TYR A 177 -10.61 0.73 -4.73
C TYR A 177 -12.00 0.57 -5.36
N GLU A 178 -12.83 1.61 -5.27
CA GLU A 178 -14.22 1.61 -5.76
C GLU A 178 -14.26 1.45 -7.28
N ARG A 179 -13.33 2.07 -8.01
CA ARG A 179 -13.21 1.86 -9.47
C ARG A 179 -12.70 0.47 -9.79
N LEU A 180 -11.73 -0.04 -9.03
CA LEU A 180 -11.22 -1.41 -9.23
C LEU A 180 -12.33 -2.44 -9.05
N VAL A 181 -13.24 -2.27 -8.09
CA VAL A 181 -14.31 -3.26 -7.86
C VAL A 181 -15.54 -3.07 -8.73
N ALA A 182 -15.80 -1.85 -9.22
CA ALA A 182 -16.91 -1.57 -10.13
C ALA A 182 -16.55 -1.92 -11.58
N ASP A 183 -15.38 -1.47 -12.05
CA ASP A 183 -14.90 -1.60 -13.42
C ASP A 183 -13.46 -2.14 -13.44
N PRO A 184 -13.26 -3.43 -13.12
CA PRO A 184 -11.93 -3.99 -12.90
C PRO A 184 -11.04 -3.99 -14.14
N GLU A 185 -11.55 -4.40 -15.30
CA GLU A 185 -10.73 -4.50 -16.51
C GLU A 185 -10.17 -3.15 -16.97
N PRO A 186 -10.97 -2.07 -17.15
CA PRO A 186 -10.44 -0.76 -17.50
C PRO A 186 -9.44 -0.23 -16.47
N THR A 187 -9.74 -0.40 -15.18
CA THR A 187 -8.87 0.05 -14.08
C THR A 187 -7.53 -0.67 -14.11
N LEU A 188 -7.53 -2.00 -14.28
CA LEU A 188 -6.32 -2.80 -14.31
C LEU A 188 -5.53 -2.58 -15.60
N ARG A 189 -6.18 -2.41 -16.75
CA ARG A 189 -5.48 -2.05 -18.00
C ARG A 189 -4.69 -0.75 -17.84
N ALA A 190 -5.29 0.29 -17.25
CA ALA A 190 -4.60 1.53 -16.97
C ALA A 190 -3.41 1.33 -16.02
N LEU A 191 -3.57 0.51 -14.98
CA LEU A 191 -2.47 0.16 -14.08
C LEU A 191 -1.34 -0.56 -14.84
N PHE A 192 -1.62 -1.60 -15.61
CA PHE A 192 -0.58 -2.36 -16.31
C PHE A 192 0.12 -1.52 -17.39
N THR A 193 -0.59 -0.61 -18.06
CA THR A 193 0.03 0.42 -18.92
C THR A 193 0.99 1.31 -18.13
N PHE A 194 0.60 1.80 -16.95
CA PHE A 194 1.49 2.58 -16.09
C PHE A 194 2.71 1.78 -15.61
N LEU A 195 2.52 0.49 -15.31
CA LEU A 195 3.61 -0.39 -14.87
C LEU A 195 4.56 -0.75 -16.00
N ASP A 196 4.25 -0.43 -17.27
CA ASP A 196 4.96 -0.92 -18.46
C ASP A 196 4.98 -2.46 -18.52
N GLU A 197 3.81 -3.07 -18.31
CA GLU A 197 3.63 -4.53 -18.37
C GLU A 197 2.51 -4.86 -19.37
N PRO A 198 2.68 -5.94 -20.17
CA PRO A 198 1.66 -6.35 -21.12
C PRO A 198 0.38 -6.76 -20.40
N TRP A 199 -0.78 -6.55 -21.01
CA TRP A 199 -2.04 -7.02 -20.46
C TRP A 199 -2.14 -8.55 -20.50
N ASP A 200 -2.56 -9.15 -19.39
CA ASP A 200 -2.93 -10.57 -19.33
C ASP A 200 -4.26 -10.74 -18.56
N ALA A 201 -5.26 -11.36 -19.20
CA ALA A 201 -6.59 -11.52 -18.62
C ALA A 201 -6.63 -12.42 -17.35
N ARG A 202 -5.56 -13.15 -17.03
CA ARG A 202 -5.43 -13.93 -15.78
C ARG A 202 -5.58 -13.05 -14.54
N VAL A 203 -5.22 -11.78 -14.61
CA VAL A 203 -5.31 -10.85 -13.47
C VAL A 203 -6.76 -10.62 -13.01
N LEU A 204 -7.76 -10.85 -13.87
CA LEU A 204 -9.18 -10.82 -13.50
C LEU A 204 -9.65 -12.09 -12.80
N ARG A 205 -8.90 -13.17 -12.94
CA ARG A 205 -9.16 -14.50 -12.37
C ARG A 205 -8.16 -14.87 -11.27
N TYR A 206 -7.56 -13.88 -10.61
CA TYR A 206 -6.57 -14.11 -9.55
C TYR A 206 -7.05 -15.10 -8.48
N HIS A 207 -8.34 -15.12 -8.16
CA HIS A 207 -8.92 -16.00 -7.14
C HIS A 207 -8.86 -17.49 -7.49
N GLU A 208 -8.58 -17.84 -8.75
CA GLU A 208 -8.33 -19.22 -9.21
C GLU A 208 -6.89 -19.68 -8.88
N ASP A 209 -5.97 -18.75 -8.63
CA ASP A 209 -4.56 -19.05 -8.38
C ASP A 209 -4.27 -19.38 -6.91
N LYS A 210 -3.23 -20.20 -6.71
CA LYS A 210 -2.69 -20.50 -5.38
C LYS A 210 -1.65 -19.46 -4.95
N HIS A 211 -2.11 -18.42 -4.26
CA HIS A 211 -1.22 -17.40 -3.72
C HIS A 211 -0.47 -17.87 -2.47
N ARG A 212 0.85 -17.66 -2.46
CA ARG A 212 1.70 -18.06 -1.32
C ARG A 212 1.38 -17.25 -0.05
N ASN A 213 1.30 -17.95 1.08
CA ASN A 213 1.11 -17.39 2.43
C ASN A 213 -0.09 -16.44 2.58
N LEU A 214 -1.12 -16.60 1.75
CA LEU A 214 -2.32 -15.77 1.83
C LEU A 214 -3.05 -15.93 3.17
N ALA A 215 -3.06 -17.13 3.75
CA ALA A 215 -3.72 -17.43 5.03
C ALA A 215 -3.20 -16.61 6.24
N GLY A 216 -1.99 -16.05 6.15
CA GLY A 216 -1.42 -15.19 7.19
C GLY A 216 -1.92 -13.74 7.17
N GLU A 217 -2.77 -13.37 6.20
CA GLU A 217 -3.28 -12.00 6.06
C GLU A 217 -4.72 -11.84 6.51
N SER A 218 -5.00 -10.66 7.07
CA SER A 218 -6.33 -10.23 7.49
C SER A 218 -7.37 -10.12 6.37
N SER A 219 -6.95 -10.19 5.10
CA SER A 219 -7.82 -10.13 3.92
C SER A 219 -7.98 -11.47 3.20
N ALA A 220 -7.40 -12.57 3.72
CA ALA A 220 -7.30 -13.86 3.03
C ALA A 220 -8.65 -14.37 2.49
N THR A 221 -9.67 -14.37 3.35
CA THR A 221 -11.02 -14.86 3.02
C THR A 221 -11.74 -13.96 2.01
N GLN A 222 -11.45 -12.66 2.00
CA GLN A 222 -12.04 -11.72 1.05
C GLN A 222 -11.43 -11.89 -0.34
N VAL A 223 -10.11 -12.06 -0.41
CA VAL A 223 -9.39 -12.16 -1.69
C VAL A 223 -9.28 -13.58 -2.25
N SER A 224 -9.90 -14.57 -1.59
CA SER A 224 -10.13 -15.90 -2.20
C SER A 224 -11.39 -15.96 -3.05
N LYS A 225 -12.12 -14.85 -3.16
CA LYS A 225 -13.35 -14.70 -3.94
C LYS A 225 -13.10 -13.81 -5.17
N PRO A 226 -13.94 -13.92 -6.22
CA PRO A 226 -13.96 -12.96 -7.31
C PRO A 226 -14.12 -11.53 -6.82
N ILE A 227 -13.78 -10.55 -7.65
CA ILE A 227 -13.98 -9.13 -7.34
C ILE A 227 -15.47 -8.88 -7.05
N TYR A 228 -15.76 -8.22 -5.92
CA TYR A 228 -17.12 -7.87 -5.53
C TYR A 228 -17.18 -6.49 -4.87
N ALA A 229 -18.27 -5.77 -5.08
CA ALA A 229 -18.47 -4.40 -4.58
C ALA A 229 -19.18 -4.32 -3.21
N ALA A 230 -19.62 -5.45 -2.63
CA ALA A 230 -20.40 -5.48 -1.39
C ALA A 230 -19.68 -4.91 -0.14
N ALA A 231 -18.37 -4.67 -0.22
CA ALA A 231 -17.63 -4.02 0.85
C ALA A 231 -17.74 -2.48 0.78
N SER A 232 -18.11 -1.90 -0.36
CA SER A 232 -18.24 -0.45 -0.54
C SER A 232 -19.56 0.07 0.04
N GLY A 233 -19.50 1.18 0.77
CA GLY A 233 -20.65 1.85 1.39
C GLY A 233 -21.17 1.18 2.66
N ARG A 234 -20.50 0.14 3.18
CA ARG A 234 -20.95 -0.59 4.37
C ARG A 234 -20.87 0.26 5.64
N TRP A 235 -20.01 1.28 5.66
CA TRP A 235 -19.88 2.24 6.75
C TRP A 235 -21.23 2.88 7.15
N SER A 236 -22.15 3.04 6.18
CA SER A 236 -23.46 3.63 6.40
C SER A 236 -24.31 2.83 7.38
N ARG A 237 -24.16 1.50 7.38
CA ARG A 237 -24.85 0.57 8.28
C ARG A 237 -24.02 0.25 9.53
N ASP A 238 -22.72 0.08 9.35
CA ASP A 238 -21.86 -0.54 10.37
C ASP A 238 -21.27 0.48 11.38
N LEU A 239 -21.18 1.76 11.03
CA LEU A 239 -20.78 2.81 11.98
C LEU A 239 -22.00 3.38 12.72
N THR A 240 -21.87 3.57 14.04
CA THR A 240 -22.88 4.28 14.83
C THR A 240 -22.93 5.76 14.50
N ALA A 241 -24.01 6.46 14.86
CA ALA A 241 -24.11 7.91 14.65
C ALA A 241 -22.96 8.69 15.31
N ALA A 242 -22.56 8.30 16.52
CA ALA A 242 -21.43 8.90 17.23
C ALA A 242 -20.09 8.66 16.50
N GLN A 243 -19.86 7.45 15.99
CA GLN A 243 -18.67 7.15 15.19
C GLN A 243 -18.65 7.94 13.88
N LYS A 244 -19.78 8.06 13.19
CA LYS A 244 -19.91 8.87 11.98
C LYS A 244 -19.57 10.33 12.23
N ALA A 245 -20.03 10.92 13.35
CA ALA A 245 -19.69 12.29 13.73
C ALA A 245 -18.16 12.46 13.89
N ILE A 246 -17.49 11.54 14.57
CA ILE A 246 -16.02 11.59 14.72
C ILE A 246 -15.31 11.47 13.37
N VAL A 247 -15.73 10.53 12.51
CA VAL A 247 -15.13 10.39 11.18
C VAL A 247 -15.38 11.63 10.33
N LYS A 248 -16.54 12.27 10.49
CA LYS A 248 -16.90 13.51 9.80
C LYS A 248 -15.96 14.66 10.19
N ASP A 249 -15.72 14.82 11.49
CA ASP A 249 -14.84 15.88 12.00
C ASP A 249 -13.38 15.67 11.55
N VAL A 250 -12.89 14.43 11.58
CA VAL A 250 -11.47 14.12 11.29
C VAL A 250 -11.20 13.97 9.80
N ALA A 251 -12.00 13.15 9.10
CA ALA A 251 -11.74 12.72 7.73
C ALA A 251 -12.65 13.40 6.70
N GLY A 252 -13.74 14.06 7.13
CA GLY A 252 -14.72 14.71 6.25
C GLY A 252 -14.11 15.64 5.21
N PRO A 253 -13.23 16.59 5.58
CA PRO A 253 -12.62 17.49 4.59
C PRO A 253 -11.85 16.74 3.49
N LEU A 254 -11.10 15.70 3.85
CA LEU A 254 -10.36 14.90 2.88
C LEU A 254 -11.28 13.98 2.05
N LEU A 255 -12.37 13.47 2.64
CA LEU A 255 -13.38 12.72 1.89
C LEU A 255 -14.02 13.58 0.79
N ILE A 256 -14.32 14.84 1.09
CA ILE A 256 -14.85 15.81 0.11
C ILE A 256 -13.80 16.10 -0.97
N GLU A 257 -12.56 16.41 -0.59
CA GLU A 257 -11.47 16.67 -1.53
C GLU A 257 -11.25 15.51 -2.51
N LEU A 258 -11.39 14.27 -2.02
CA LEU A 258 -11.20 13.05 -2.80
C LEU A 258 -12.44 12.62 -3.60
N GLY A 259 -13.55 13.35 -3.50
CA GLY A 259 -14.80 13.07 -4.20
C GLY A 259 -15.62 11.90 -3.62
N TYR A 260 -15.33 11.46 -2.40
CA TYR A 260 -16.12 10.43 -1.72
C TYR A 260 -17.41 10.99 -1.07
N ALA A 261 -17.47 12.31 -0.85
CA ALA A 261 -18.64 13.00 -0.34
C ALA A 261 -18.78 14.37 -1.02
N THR A 262 -20.01 14.85 -1.19
CA THR A 262 -20.29 16.21 -1.71
C THR A 262 -20.10 17.29 -0.65
N ASP A 263 -20.45 16.95 0.59
CA ASP A 263 -20.48 17.82 1.76
C ASP A 263 -20.31 16.95 3.03
N LEU A 264 -20.61 17.51 4.19
CA LEU A 264 -20.59 16.79 5.47
C LEU A 264 -21.96 16.20 5.84
N ASP A 265 -22.98 16.26 4.98
CA ASP A 265 -24.35 15.80 5.25
C ASP A 265 -24.58 14.34 4.83
N TRP A 266 -23.69 13.46 5.28
CA TRP A 266 -23.75 11.99 5.12
C TRP A 266 -23.74 11.24 6.45
#